data_AF-A0ABD6BYB6-F1
#
_entry.id   AF-A0ABD6BYB6-F1
#
_cell.length_a   1.000
_cell.length_b   1.000
_cell.length_c   1.000
_cell.angle_alpha   90.00
_cell.angle_beta   90.00
_cell.angle_gamma   90.00
#
_symmetry.space_group_name_H-M   'P 1'
#
loop_
_entity.id
_entity.type
_entity.pdbx_description
1 polymer ?
#
loop_
_entity_poly.entity_id
_entity_poly.type
_entity_poly.pdbx_seq_one_letter_code
_entity_poly.pdbx_strand_id
1 'polypeptide(L)'
;MTTRIDYRIADFTEIADEFAGQASLVHLDSPWAAPARYGGRGVDYRTWPITEDALSDFPESELERDEIDTTRFVSELIDVAMDCLEDGGWLIADGDSYATPRIEAYLRSEYGEARINDQNGRPYTGGGFRKQGRVCYHTKSGEPDCSTTGKYGIEAGYPIIFATKGETDRTLPESVWQPARHPRWNEPTEEYGQGTVKPVSPYRVWMDALVEPGELVLAPCAGSGPALIAAEQLWDTQARAVGIDVTETAKQAYETRRNAVIAPDHQETLGTISDHA
;
A
#
# COMPACT_ATOMS: atom_id res chain seq x y z
N MET A 1 -27.30 8.46 7.21
CA MET A 1 -26.00 9.17 7.14
C MET A 1 -25.19 8.41 6.12
N THR A 2 -24.75 9.10 5.06
CA THR A 2 -24.18 8.51 3.86
C THR A 2 -22.73 8.13 4.11
N THR A 3 -22.40 6.84 3.94
CA THR A 3 -21.04 6.34 3.72
C THR A 3 -20.31 7.28 2.76
N ARG A 4 -19.14 7.79 3.16
CA ARG A 4 -18.36 8.74 2.35
C ARG A 4 -17.13 8.04 1.77
N ILE A 5 -17.36 6.89 1.15
CA ILE A 5 -16.38 6.22 0.30
C ILE A 5 -16.52 6.80 -1.10
N ASP A 6 -15.44 7.37 -1.61
CA ASP A 6 -15.37 8.01 -2.93
C ASP A 6 -14.25 7.37 -3.75
N TYR A 7 -14.46 7.24 -5.06
CA TYR A 7 -13.46 6.75 -5.99
C TYR A 7 -13.37 7.70 -7.18
N ARG A 8 -12.22 8.35 -7.31
CA ARG A 8 -11.97 9.40 -8.30
C ARG A 8 -11.02 8.91 -9.38
N ILE A 9 -11.35 9.30 -10.61
CA ILE A 9 -10.50 9.05 -11.76
C ILE A 9 -9.72 10.33 -12.04
N ALA A 10 -8.46 10.36 -11.62
CA ALA A 10 -7.58 11.52 -11.69
C ALA A 10 -6.12 11.10 -11.49
N ASP A 11 -5.18 11.94 -11.92
CA ASP A 11 -3.80 11.86 -11.44
C ASP A 11 -3.76 12.40 -10.01
N PHE A 12 -3.30 11.58 -9.06
CA PHE A 12 -3.23 11.98 -7.66
C PHE A 12 -2.39 13.25 -7.45
N THR A 13 -1.28 13.39 -8.19
CA THR A 13 -0.40 14.56 -8.07
C THR A 13 -1.07 15.86 -8.53
N GLU A 14 -2.13 15.80 -9.33
CA GLU A 14 -2.87 16.97 -9.79
C GLU A 14 -3.97 17.42 -8.83
N ILE A 15 -4.46 16.52 -7.96
CA ILE A 15 -5.60 16.79 -7.06
C ILE A 15 -5.25 16.66 -5.58
N ALA A 16 -4.00 16.38 -5.24
CA ALA A 16 -3.56 16.15 -3.86
C ALA A 16 -3.74 17.36 -2.94
N ASP A 17 -3.69 18.58 -3.48
CA ASP A 17 -3.93 19.82 -2.72
C ASP A 17 -5.31 19.84 -2.04
N GLU A 18 -6.30 19.11 -2.59
CA GLU A 18 -7.62 18.96 -1.96
C GLU A 18 -7.57 18.21 -0.62
N PHE A 19 -6.49 17.46 -0.36
CA PHE A 19 -6.31 16.58 0.79
C PHE A 19 -5.13 16.96 1.69
N ALA A 20 -4.41 18.04 1.37
CA ALA A 20 -3.26 18.52 2.14
C ALA A 20 -3.59 18.63 3.64
N GLY A 21 -2.82 17.93 4.49
CA GLY A 21 -2.97 17.94 5.94
C GLY A 21 -4.26 17.33 6.50
N GLN A 22 -4.96 16.45 5.77
CA GLN A 22 -6.28 15.94 6.16
C GLN A 22 -6.34 14.42 6.39
N ALA A 23 -5.42 13.64 5.82
CA ALA A 23 -5.48 12.19 5.89
C ALA A 23 -4.81 11.67 7.17
N SER A 24 -5.51 10.85 7.93
CA SER A 24 -4.90 10.14 9.07
C SER A 24 -4.08 8.94 8.61
N LEU A 25 -4.42 8.37 7.45
CA LEU A 25 -3.66 7.31 6.81
C LEU A 25 -3.67 7.42 5.28
N VAL A 26 -2.51 7.19 4.68
CA VAL A 26 -2.34 6.99 3.23
C VAL A 26 -1.90 5.55 2.97
N HIS A 27 -2.64 4.82 2.13
CA HIS A 27 -2.21 3.53 1.57
C HIS A 27 -1.68 3.74 0.15
N LEU A 28 -0.41 3.42 -0.09
CA LEU A 28 0.27 3.66 -1.37
C LEU A 28 0.78 2.35 -1.98
N ASP A 29 0.12 1.86 -3.04
CA ASP A 29 0.61 0.78 -3.91
C ASP A 29 1.11 1.39 -5.23
N SER A 30 2.25 2.08 -5.13
CA SER A 30 2.79 2.91 -6.20
C SER A 30 3.14 2.13 -7.49
N PRO A 31 3.07 2.76 -8.68
CA PRO A 31 3.42 2.14 -9.94
C PRO A 31 4.94 2.20 -10.17
N TRP A 32 5.75 1.53 -9.35
CA TRP A 32 7.21 1.59 -9.44
C TRP A 32 7.78 0.85 -10.66
N ALA A 33 8.90 1.31 -11.20
CA ALA A 33 9.68 0.63 -12.23
C ALA A 33 10.78 -0.22 -11.60
N ALA A 34 11.14 -1.33 -12.21
CA ALA A 34 12.29 -2.15 -11.81
C ALA A 34 12.96 -2.81 -13.02
N PRO A 35 14.29 -3.01 -13.00
CA PRO A 35 15.01 -3.70 -14.06
C PRO A 35 14.44 -5.12 -14.30
N ALA A 36 14.35 -5.52 -15.57
CA ALA A 36 13.86 -6.82 -16.01
C ALA A 36 12.43 -7.20 -15.52
N ARG A 37 11.64 -6.23 -15.05
CA ARG A 37 10.23 -6.44 -14.64
C ARG A 37 9.30 -6.63 -15.84
N TYR A 38 9.66 -6.03 -16.98
CA TYR A 38 8.79 -5.90 -18.14
C TYR A 38 8.80 -7.16 -19.03
N GLY A 39 7.60 -7.61 -19.42
CA GLY A 39 7.37 -8.87 -20.13
C GLY A 39 6.84 -10.02 -19.26
N GLY A 40 6.69 -9.79 -17.94
CA GLY A 40 5.94 -10.66 -17.02
C GLY A 40 4.44 -10.34 -16.96
N ARG A 41 3.64 -11.17 -16.26
CA ARG A 41 2.20 -10.88 -16.05
C ARG A 41 2.02 -9.71 -15.09
N GLY A 42 1.09 -8.80 -15.39
CA GLY A 42 0.53 -7.86 -14.40
C GLY A 42 1.15 -6.46 -14.35
N VAL A 43 1.93 -6.08 -15.36
CA VAL A 43 2.43 -4.69 -15.54
C VAL A 43 1.93 -4.19 -16.90
N ASP A 44 0.65 -3.80 -16.93
CA ASP A 44 -0.02 -3.30 -18.14
C ASP A 44 -0.26 -1.78 -18.06
N TYR A 45 0.49 -1.10 -17.20
CA TYR A 45 0.39 0.33 -16.90
C TYR A 45 1.78 0.98 -16.87
N ARG A 46 1.82 2.31 -17.03
CA ARG A 46 3.06 3.08 -17.01
C ARG A 46 3.62 3.13 -15.59
N THR A 47 4.93 2.89 -15.47
CA THR A 47 5.63 2.75 -14.19
C THR A 47 6.77 3.76 -14.07
N TRP A 48 7.12 4.15 -12.85
CA TRP A 48 8.06 5.24 -12.56
C TRP A 48 9.24 4.73 -11.73
N PRO A 49 10.49 5.09 -12.06
CA PRO A 49 11.63 4.83 -11.19
C PRO A 49 11.38 5.32 -9.76
N ILE A 50 11.99 4.69 -8.76
CA ILE A 50 11.73 5.05 -7.36
C ILE A 50 12.24 6.47 -7.06
N THR A 51 13.46 6.76 -7.50
CA THR A 51 14.15 8.05 -7.42
C THR A 51 14.97 8.26 -8.69
N GLU A 52 15.51 9.47 -8.88
CA GLU A 52 16.47 9.74 -9.97
C GLU A 52 17.71 8.83 -9.86
N ASP A 53 18.26 8.65 -8.67
CA ASP A 53 19.40 7.76 -8.43
C ASP A 53 19.12 6.30 -8.85
N ALA A 54 17.87 5.85 -8.68
CA ALA A 54 17.45 4.50 -9.06
C ALA A 54 17.46 4.27 -10.59
N LEU A 55 17.56 5.31 -11.42
CA LEU A 55 17.77 5.16 -12.86
C LEU A 55 19.06 4.40 -13.17
N SER A 56 20.07 4.52 -12.32
CA SER A 56 21.36 3.81 -12.48
C SER A 56 21.27 2.28 -12.32
N ASP A 57 20.15 1.78 -11.80
CA ASP A 57 19.89 0.33 -11.69
C ASP A 57 19.50 -0.30 -13.03
N PHE A 58 19.06 0.51 -14.00
CA PHE A 58 18.52 0.03 -15.27
C PHE A 58 19.59 -0.06 -16.35
N PRO A 59 19.56 -1.11 -17.20
CA PRO A 59 20.22 -1.04 -18.49
C PRO A 59 19.66 0.13 -19.31
N GLU A 60 20.51 0.87 -20.02
CA GLU A 60 20.09 2.01 -20.86
C GLU A 60 18.97 1.64 -21.84
N SER A 61 19.05 0.44 -22.43
CA SER A 61 18.01 -0.09 -23.33
C SER A 61 16.65 -0.32 -22.68
N GLU A 62 16.58 -0.49 -21.36
CA GLU A 62 15.30 -0.61 -20.65
C GLU A 62 14.69 0.77 -20.35
N LEU A 63 15.49 1.81 -20.17
CA LEU A 63 14.99 3.17 -19.91
C LEU A 63 14.28 3.79 -21.13
N GLU A 64 14.54 3.27 -22.33
CA GLU A 64 13.88 3.71 -23.57
C GLU A 64 12.50 3.07 -23.79
N ARG A 65 12.03 2.24 -22.85
CA ARG A 65 10.74 1.55 -22.93
C ARG A 65 9.58 2.49 -22.68
N ASP A 66 8.54 2.42 -23.52
CA ASP A 66 7.30 3.21 -23.37
C ASP A 66 6.59 2.95 -22.03
N GLU A 67 6.76 1.76 -21.44
CA GLU A 67 6.17 1.40 -20.14
C GLU A 67 6.83 2.10 -18.93
N ILE A 68 7.99 2.73 -19.13
CA ILE A 68 8.74 3.45 -18.08
C ILE A 68 8.63 4.95 -18.33
N ASP A 69 8.11 5.69 -17.35
CA ASP A 69 8.21 7.15 -17.33
C ASP A 69 9.43 7.57 -16.54
N THR A 70 10.50 7.97 -17.24
CA THR A 70 11.73 8.46 -16.61
C THR A 70 11.68 9.93 -16.22
N THR A 71 10.54 10.61 -16.46
CA THR A 71 10.32 12.02 -16.10
C THR A 71 9.55 12.20 -14.80
N ARG A 72 9.11 11.10 -14.18
CA ARG A 72 8.38 11.06 -12.91
C ARG A 72 9.00 10.03 -11.99
N PHE A 73 8.82 10.23 -10.68
CA PHE A 73 9.39 9.34 -9.68
C PHE A 73 8.39 8.94 -8.60
N VAL A 74 8.50 7.73 -8.08
CA VAL A 74 7.66 7.31 -6.93
C VAL A 74 7.94 8.15 -5.69
N SER A 75 9.16 8.67 -5.53
CA SER A 75 9.48 9.67 -4.52
C SER A 75 8.56 10.89 -4.56
N GLU A 76 8.18 11.37 -5.74
CA GLU A 76 7.24 12.49 -5.88
C GLU A 76 5.83 12.11 -5.38
N LEU A 77 5.38 10.87 -5.60
CA LEU A 77 4.12 10.38 -5.02
C LEU A 77 4.21 10.27 -3.50
N ILE A 78 5.37 9.86 -2.98
CA ILE A 78 5.61 9.79 -1.54
C ILE A 78 5.56 11.19 -0.95
N ASP A 79 6.21 12.17 -1.56
CA ASP A 79 6.18 13.57 -1.11
C ASP A 79 4.75 14.08 -0.99
N VAL A 80 4.00 13.93 -2.08
CA VAL A 80 2.59 14.34 -2.15
C VAL A 80 1.73 13.58 -1.13
N ALA A 81 1.94 12.28 -0.95
CA ALA A 81 1.25 11.49 0.06
C ALA A 81 1.55 11.97 1.49
N MET A 82 2.81 12.29 1.78
CA MET A 82 3.25 12.83 3.07
C MET A 82 2.67 14.23 3.32
N ASP A 83 2.47 15.04 2.29
CA ASP A 83 1.81 16.34 2.40
C ASP A 83 0.30 16.21 2.70
N CYS A 84 -0.37 15.20 2.15
CA CYS A 84 -1.76 14.89 2.46
C CYS A 84 -1.98 14.40 3.89
N LEU A 85 -0.97 13.82 4.53
CA LEU A 85 -1.09 13.36 5.91
C LEU A 85 -1.27 14.54 6.88
N GLU A 86 -2.14 14.37 7.86
CA GLU A 86 -2.15 15.21 9.07
C GLU A 86 -0.89 14.93 9.91
N ASP A 87 -0.57 15.85 10.83
CA ASP A 87 0.51 15.62 11.79
C ASP A 87 0.23 14.36 12.63
N GLY A 88 1.20 13.45 12.67
CA GLY A 88 1.09 12.13 13.28
C GLY A 88 0.36 11.08 12.43
N GLY A 89 -0.06 11.42 11.21
CA GLY A 89 -0.65 10.49 10.25
C GLY A 89 0.36 9.46 9.72
N TRP A 90 -0.16 8.36 9.18
CA TRP A 90 0.62 7.19 8.77
C TRP A 90 0.61 6.94 7.26
N LEU A 91 1.79 6.72 6.69
CA LEU A 91 1.96 6.14 5.36
C LEU A 91 2.16 4.63 5.50
N ILE A 92 1.33 3.85 4.80
CA ILE A 92 1.53 2.42 4.56
C ILE A 92 1.79 2.25 3.06
N ALA A 93 3.04 1.94 2.70
CA ALA A 93 3.44 1.75 1.31
C ALA A 93 3.72 0.28 1.01
N ASP A 94 3.05 -0.26 -0.01
CA ASP A 94 3.33 -1.57 -0.56
C ASP A 94 4.61 -1.51 -1.40
N GLY A 95 5.40 -2.59 -1.37
CA GLY A 95 6.57 -2.73 -2.23
C GLY A 95 6.85 -4.18 -2.58
N ASP A 96 8.02 -4.42 -3.15
CA ASP A 96 8.62 -5.74 -3.33
C ASP A 96 10.08 -5.71 -2.86
N SER A 97 10.82 -6.81 -3.10
CA SER A 97 12.24 -6.89 -2.74
C SER A 97 13.14 -5.88 -3.46
N TYR A 98 12.66 -5.27 -4.56
CA TYR A 98 13.36 -4.20 -5.27
C TYR A 98 12.98 -2.80 -4.76
N ALA A 99 11.69 -2.49 -4.67
CA ALA A 99 11.18 -1.17 -4.35
C ALA A 99 11.38 -0.82 -2.87
N THR A 100 11.14 -1.78 -1.96
CA THR A 100 11.18 -1.52 -0.52
C THR A 100 12.49 -0.90 -0.01
N PRO A 101 13.69 -1.44 -0.31
CA PRO A 101 14.93 -0.84 0.19
C PRO A 101 15.16 0.58 -0.34
N ARG A 102 14.66 0.91 -1.54
CA ARG A 102 14.81 2.24 -2.15
C ARG A 102 13.84 3.26 -1.54
N ILE A 103 12.58 2.87 -1.36
CA ILE A 103 11.57 3.70 -0.68
C ILE A 103 11.98 3.95 0.77
N GLU A 104 12.50 2.93 1.47
CA GLU A 104 13.02 3.10 2.83
C GLU A 104 14.20 4.08 2.88
N ALA A 105 15.18 3.93 1.97
CA ALA A 105 16.32 4.84 1.91
C ALA A 105 15.88 6.29 1.71
N TYR A 106 14.92 6.51 0.81
CA TYR A 106 14.35 7.82 0.54
C TYR A 106 13.59 8.40 1.75
N LEU A 107 12.70 7.63 2.37
CA LEU A 107 11.99 8.07 3.58
C LEU A 107 12.94 8.42 4.73
N ARG A 108 14.05 7.68 4.87
CA ARG A 108 15.09 7.95 5.87
C ARG A 108 15.85 9.24 5.56
N SER A 109 16.18 9.51 4.29
CA SER A 109 16.92 10.72 3.91
C SER A 109 16.07 11.98 4.05
N GLU A 110 14.84 11.93 3.54
CA GLU A 110 13.98 13.12 3.44
C GLU A 110 13.20 13.40 4.72
N TYR A 111 12.69 12.37 5.39
CA TYR A 111 11.76 12.52 6.52
C TYR A 111 12.34 12.04 7.87
N GLY A 112 13.49 11.38 7.85
CA GLY A 112 14.15 10.84 9.03
C GLY A 112 13.75 9.40 9.39
N GLU A 113 14.23 8.94 10.54
CA GLU A 113 13.98 7.58 11.03
C GLU A 113 13.33 7.61 12.41
N ALA A 114 12.08 7.18 12.44
CA ALA A 114 11.20 7.27 13.57
C ALA A 114 11.29 6.07 14.50
N ARG A 115 12.37 6.01 15.29
CA ARG A 115 12.58 4.96 16.29
C ARG A 115 11.80 5.23 17.58
N ILE A 116 11.38 4.17 18.27
CA ILE A 116 10.58 4.26 19.51
C ILE A 116 11.38 4.92 20.65
N ASN A 117 12.71 4.82 20.61
CA ASN A 117 13.62 5.53 21.51
C ASN A 117 14.87 5.89 20.70
N ASP A 118 15.40 7.10 20.88
CA ASP A 118 16.76 7.37 20.41
C ASP A 118 17.76 6.43 21.14
N GLN A 119 19.02 6.42 20.69
CA GLN A 119 20.07 5.56 21.25
C GLN A 119 20.34 5.82 22.76
N ASN A 120 19.73 6.86 23.32
CA ASN A 120 19.86 7.32 24.70
C ASN A 120 18.55 7.23 25.49
N GLY A 121 17.52 6.54 24.97
CA GLY A 121 16.25 6.34 25.67
C GLY A 121 15.36 7.59 25.73
N ARG A 122 15.59 8.61 24.89
CA ARG A 122 14.70 9.77 24.78
C ARG A 122 13.53 9.46 23.85
N PRO A 123 12.34 9.99 24.13
CA PRO A 123 11.23 9.99 23.17
C PRO A 123 11.73 10.58 21.85
N TYR A 124 11.57 9.84 20.77
CA TYR A 124 11.95 10.33 19.45
C TYR A 124 11.08 11.52 19.05
N THR A 125 11.75 12.55 18.56
CA THR A 125 11.13 13.77 18.03
C THR A 125 11.35 13.82 16.52
N GLY A 126 10.32 13.60 15.72
CA GLY A 126 10.41 13.59 14.25
C GLY A 126 9.42 12.65 13.56
N GLY A 127 9.53 12.52 12.23
CA GLY A 127 8.73 11.63 11.38
C GLY A 127 9.59 10.66 10.57
N GLY A 128 9.06 10.24 9.42
CA GLY A 128 9.75 9.41 8.43
C GLY A 128 9.60 7.91 8.67
N PHE A 129 10.59 7.15 8.20
CA PHE A 129 10.54 5.68 8.23
C PHE A 129 10.43 5.14 9.66
N ARG A 130 9.43 4.30 9.94
CA ARG A 130 9.22 3.67 11.26
C ARG A 130 9.73 2.24 11.28
N LYS A 131 9.27 1.42 10.34
CA LYS A 131 9.52 -0.03 10.31
C LYS A 131 9.10 -0.64 8.98
N GLN A 132 9.64 -1.83 8.70
CA GLN A 132 9.15 -2.72 7.66
C GLN A 132 8.18 -3.74 8.27
N GLY A 133 7.11 -4.00 7.53
CA GLY A 133 6.21 -5.14 7.73
C GLY A 133 6.13 -5.99 6.48
N ARG A 134 5.13 -6.87 6.43
CA ARG A 134 4.93 -7.79 5.31
C ARG A 134 3.51 -8.34 5.30
N VAL A 135 3.02 -8.66 4.11
CA VAL A 135 1.90 -9.56 3.92
C VAL A 135 2.45 -10.92 3.51
N CYS A 136 2.04 -11.99 4.19
CA CYS A 136 2.31 -13.36 3.76
C CYS A 136 1.06 -13.91 3.08
N TYR A 137 1.19 -14.35 1.84
CA TYR A 137 0.11 -15.00 1.12
C TYR A 137 -0.06 -16.43 1.59
N HIS A 138 -1.31 -16.80 1.83
CA HIS A 138 -1.71 -18.16 2.14
C HIS A 138 -2.75 -18.64 1.13
N THR A 139 -2.74 -19.95 0.88
CA THR A 139 -3.71 -20.65 0.04
C THR A 139 -5.09 -20.70 0.71
N LYS A 140 -6.08 -21.28 0.02
CA LYS A 140 -7.41 -21.54 0.60
C LYS A 140 -7.38 -22.50 1.80
N SER A 141 -6.39 -23.37 1.93
CA SER A 141 -6.25 -24.21 3.13
C SER A 141 -5.58 -23.51 4.31
N GLY A 142 -5.02 -22.30 4.09
CA GLY A 142 -4.29 -21.57 5.12
C GLY A 142 -2.80 -21.88 5.19
N GLU A 143 -2.26 -22.63 4.23
CA GLU A 143 -0.81 -22.86 4.10
C GLU A 143 -0.14 -21.73 3.31
N PRO A 144 1.14 -21.39 3.56
CA PRO A 144 1.88 -20.41 2.77
C PRO A 144 1.78 -20.67 1.25
N ASP A 145 1.48 -19.63 0.49
CA ASP A 145 1.29 -19.72 -0.96
C ASP A 145 2.64 -19.68 -1.70
N CYS A 146 3.17 -20.87 -1.90
CA CYS A 146 4.39 -21.11 -2.66
C CYS A 146 4.18 -21.13 -4.19
N SER A 147 3.01 -20.73 -4.71
CA SER A 147 2.73 -20.73 -6.15
C SER A 147 3.21 -19.46 -6.88
N THR A 148 3.74 -18.48 -6.15
CA THR A 148 4.40 -17.32 -6.73
C THR A 148 5.74 -17.74 -7.35
N THR A 149 6.01 -17.25 -8.56
CA THR A 149 7.19 -17.66 -9.33
C THR A 149 8.47 -17.06 -8.76
N GLY A 150 9.49 -17.88 -8.53
CA GLY A 150 10.82 -17.41 -8.16
C GLY A 150 11.87 -18.50 -8.29
N LYS A 151 12.81 -18.34 -9.23
CA LYS A 151 13.89 -19.32 -9.46
C LYS A 151 14.82 -19.48 -8.26
N TYR A 152 14.97 -18.41 -7.46
CA TYR A 152 15.96 -18.30 -6.40
C TYR A 152 15.35 -18.27 -4.99
N GLY A 153 14.05 -18.55 -4.88
CA GLY A 153 13.29 -18.46 -3.64
C GLY A 153 11.87 -17.97 -3.92
N ILE A 154 10.93 -18.37 -3.08
CA ILE A 154 9.52 -17.98 -3.20
C ILE A 154 9.23 -16.94 -2.13
N GLU A 155 8.76 -15.76 -2.53
CA GLU A 155 8.46 -14.67 -1.61
C GLU A 155 7.13 -14.87 -0.89
N ALA A 156 6.15 -15.60 -1.47
CA ALA A 156 4.86 -15.90 -0.84
C ALA A 156 4.22 -14.67 -0.15
N GLY A 157 4.20 -13.51 -0.81
CA GLY A 157 3.76 -12.27 -0.20
C GLY A 157 4.52 -11.05 -0.70
N TYR A 158 4.46 -9.96 0.05
CA TYR A 158 5.15 -8.71 -0.28
C TYR A 158 5.49 -7.88 0.97
N PRO A 159 6.62 -7.16 0.98
CA PRO A 159 6.98 -6.23 2.04
C PRO A 159 6.08 -4.99 2.07
N ILE A 160 6.01 -4.38 3.25
CA ILE A 160 5.27 -3.15 3.53
C ILE A 160 6.19 -2.19 4.26
N ILE A 161 6.09 -0.90 3.96
CA ILE A 161 6.78 0.16 4.69
C ILE A 161 5.78 0.95 5.49
N PHE A 162 6.11 1.21 6.75
CA PHE A 162 5.38 2.11 7.62
C PHE A 162 6.22 3.36 7.88
N ALA A 163 5.61 4.53 7.68
CA ALA A 163 6.21 5.82 7.99
C ALA A 163 5.17 6.76 8.61
N THR A 164 5.62 7.83 9.27
CA THR A 164 4.72 8.83 9.87
C THR A 164 5.11 10.24 9.49
N LYS A 165 4.11 11.12 9.35
CA LYS A 165 4.37 12.56 9.27
C LYS A 165 4.58 13.10 10.68
N GLY A 166 5.82 13.45 11.00
CA GLY A 166 6.16 13.92 12.34
C GLY A 166 5.88 12.90 13.46
N GLU A 167 5.75 13.43 14.67
CA GLU A 167 5.48 12.67 15.90
C GLU A 167 4.05 12.14 15.91
N THR A 168 3.84 10.94 16.47
CA THR A 168 2.51 10.33 16.59
C THR A 168 2.38 9.61 17.92
N ASP A 169 1.22 9.75 18.55
CA ASP A 169 0.81 8.96 19.72
C ASP A 169 0.01 7.71 19.32
N ARG A 170 -0.31 7.55 18.03
CA ARG A 170 -1.03 6.38 17.51
C ARG A 170 -0.12 5.15 17.60
N THR A 171 -0.65 4.06 18.13
CA THR A 171 0.10 2.81 18.34
C THR A 171 -0.45 1.70 17.47
N LEU A 172 0.44 0.93 16.84
CA LEU A 172 0.10 -0.33 16.18
C LEU A 172 0.52 -1.51 17.08
N PRO A 173 -0.37 -2.01 17.96
CA PRO A 173 -0.07 -3.15 18.84
C PRO A 173 -0.04 -4.48 18.08
N GLU A 174 -0.72 -4.54 16.94
CA GLU A 174 -0.77 -5.71 16.08
C GLU A 174 0.54 -5.94 15.32
N SER A 175 0.77 -7.19 14.93
CA SER A 175 1.95 -7.54 14.13
C SER A 175 1.97 -6.75 12.81
N VAL A 176 3.12 -6.19 12.45
CA VAL A 176 3.32 -5.64 11.08
C VAL A 176 3.51 -6.72 10.03
N TRP A 177 3.63 -7.98 10.44
CA TRP A 177 3.59 -9.12 9.54
C TRP A 177 2.20 -9.78 9.62
N GLN A 178 1.48 -9.76 8.51
CA GLN A 178 0.08 -10.18 8.42
C GLN A 178 -0.07 -11.37 7.46
N PRO A 179 -0.48 -12.56 7.95
CA PRO A 179 -0.86 -13.67 7.09
C PRO A 179 -2.26 -13.43 6.52
N ALA A 180 -2.37 -13.47 5.19
CA ALA A 180 -3.61 -13.24 4.49
C ALA A 180 -3.82 -14.25 3.37
N ARG A 181 -5.08 -14.63 3.15
CA ARG A 181 -5.43 -15.45 2.00
C ARG A 181 -5.18 -14.67 0.72
N HIS A 182 -4.43 -15.26 -0.22
CA HIS A 182 -4.20 -14.64 -1.52
C HIS A 182 -5.54 -14.48 -2.25
N PRO A 183 -5.92 -13.27 -2.71
CA PRO A 183 -7.19 -13.05 -3.42
C PRO A 183 -7.46 -14.04 -4.55
N ARG A 184 -6.46 -14.42 -5.36
CA ARG A 184 -6.61 -15.37 -6.47
C ARG A 184 -7.22 -16.73 -6.10
N TRP A 185 -7.17 -17.14 -4.82
CA TRP A 185 -7.72 -18.42 -4.37
C TRP A 185 -9.14 -18.32 -3.82
N ASN A 186 -9.63 -17.11 -3.54
CA ASN A 186 -10.86 -16.90 -2.78
C ASN A 186 -11.77 -15.82 -3.38
N GLU A 187 -11.28 -15.07 -4.36
CA GLU A 187 -11.98 -14.02 -5.06
C GLU A 187 -11.94 -14.32 -6.57
N PRO A 188 -12.98 -13.93 -7.34
CA PRO A 188 -12.99 -14.02 -8.79
C PRO A 188 -12.06 -12.96 -9.42
N THR A 189 -10.77 -13.02 -9.11
CA THR A 189 -9.78 -11.99 -9.51
C THR A 189 -9.66 -11.79 -11.02
N GLU A 190 -9.96 -12.83 -11.83
CA GLU A 190 -10.01 -12.72 -13.29
C GLU A 190 -11.11 -11.76 -13.76
N GLU A 191 -12.21 -11.63 -13.01
CA GLU A 191 -13.32 -10.74 -13.32
C GLU A 191 -12.99 -9.27 -13.00
N TYR A 192 -11.95 -9.00 -12.20
CA TYR A 192 -11.57 -7.64 -11.82
C TYR A 192 -10.73 -6.95 -12.90
N GLY A 193 -10.13 -7.71 -13.83
CA GLY A 193 -9.31 -7.14 -14.90
C GLY A 193 -8.04 -6.43 -14.40
N GLN A 194 -7.51 -6.80 -13.23
CA GLN A 194 -6.34 -6.18 -12.60
C GLN A 194 -5.25 -7.21 -12.30
N GLY A 195 -3.98 -6.84 -12.57
CA GLY A 195 -2.85 -7.77 -12.51
C GLY A 195 -2.38 -8.16 -11.10
N THR A 196 -2.60 -7.29 -10.10
CA THR A 196 -2.05 -7.45 -8.75
C THR A 196 -3.06 -7.10 -7.66
N VAL A 197 -4.08 -7.96 -7.48
CA VAL A 197 -5.11 -7.76 -6.44
C VAL A 197 -4.56 -8.09 -5.05
N LYS A 198 -4.49 -7.08 -4.16
CA LYS A 198 -4.00 -7.23 -2.78
C LYS A 198 -5.12 -7.63 -1.81
N PRO A 199 -4.87 -8.47 -0.78
CA PRO A 199 -5.87 -8.84 0.22
C PRO A 199 -6.36 -7.63 1.03
N VAL A 200 -7.61 -7.65 1.46
CA VAL A 200 -8.21 -6.57 2.27
C VAL A 200 -7.78 -6.66 3.74
N SER A 201 -7.64 -7.88 4.25
CA SER A 201 -7.55 -8.14 5.69
C SER A 201 -6.33 -7.54 6.41
N PRO A 202 -5.11 -7.48 5.84
CA PRO A 202 -3.99 -6.80 6.51
C PRO A 202 -4.27 -5.31 6.76
N TYR A 203 -4.82 -4.62 5.77
CA TYR A 203 -5.14 -3.20 5.87
C TYR A 203 -6.23 -2.94 6.89
N ARG A 204 -7.22 -3.84 7.01
CA ARG A 204 -8.22 -3.78 8.06
C ARG A 204 -7.60 -3.81 9.45
N VAL A 205 -6.66 -4.72 9.70
CA VAL A 205 -5.96 -4.81 10.99
C VAL A 205 -5.16 -3.55 11.29
N TRP A 206 -4.39 -3.05 10.33
CA TRP A 206 -3.57 -1.85 10.56
C TRP A 206 -4.40 -0.58 10.68
N MET A 207 -5.48 -0.44 9.90
CA MET A 207 -6.38 0.71 9.97
C MET A 207 -7.13 0.77 11.29
N ASP A 208 -7.65 -0.36 11.79
CA ASP A 208 -8.37 -0.42 13.08
C ASP A 208 -7.49 0.07 14.25
N ALA A 209 -6.18 -0.17 14.17
CA ALA A 209 -5.23 0.29 15.17
C ALA A 209 -4.77 1.74 14.99
N LEU A 210 -4.80 2.28 13.77
CA LEU A 210 -4.15 3.55 13.42
C LEU A 210 -5.12 4.67 13.09
N VAL A 211 -6.41 4.40 12.85
CA VAL A 211 -7.37 5.37 12.31
C VAL A 211 -8.67 5.27 13.10
N GLU A 212 -9.20 6.43 13.51
CA GLU A 212 -10.47 6.53 14.22
C GLU A 212 -11.66 6.59 13.24
N PRO A 213 -12.86 6.12 13.62
CA PRO A 213 -14.05 6.24 12.78
C PRO A 213 -14.31 7.69 12.32
N GLY A 214 -14.45 7.90 11.01
CA GLY A 214 -14.70 9.21 10.40
C GLY A 214 -13.45 9.98 9.99
N GLU A 215 -12.26 9.53 10.40
CA GLU A 215 -10.98 10.03 9.88
C GLU A 215 -10.76 9.61 8.42
N LEU A 216 -9.98 10.41 7.69
CA LEU A 216 -9.78 10.20 6.26
C LEU A 216 -8.69 9.14 6.01
N VAL A 217 -9.07 8.08 5.31
CA VAL A 217 -8.14 7.16 4.62
C VAL A 217 -8.03 7.56 3.16
N LEU A 218 -6.80 7.75 2.68
CA LEU A 218 -6.52 8.08 1.29
C LEU A 218 -5.76 6.94 0.62
N ALA A 219 -6.15 6.55 -0.59
CA ALA A 219 -5.45 5.53 -1.36
C ALA A 219 -5.12 6.06 -2.76
N PRO A 220 -3.95 6.69 -2.95
CA PRO A 220 -3.39 6.94 -4.26
C PRO A 220 -3.07 5.63 -4.98
N CYS A 221 -3.27 5.59 -6.30
CA CYS A 221 -3.08 4.38 -7.09
C CYS A 221 -3.96 3.23 -6.54
N ALA A 222 -5.24 3.54 -6.27
CA ALA A 222 -6.12 2.67 -5.51
C ALA A 222 -6.33 1.29 -6.14
N GLY A 223 -6.24 1.17 -7.47
CA GLY A 223 -6.51 -0.08 -8.18
C GLY A 223 -7.86 -0.68 -7.77
N SER A 224 -7.86 -1.95 -7.36
CA SER A 224 -9.07 -2.64 -6.86
C SER A 224 -9.56 -2.21 -5.45
N GLY A 225 -8.94 -1.20 -4.84
CA GLY A 225 -9.37 -0.53 -3.63
C GLY A 225 -9.37 -1.36 -2.34
N PRO A 226 -8.34 -2.18 -2.02
CA PRO A 226 -8.30 -2.97 -0.79
C PRO A 226 -8.44 -2.10 0.47
N ALA A 227 -7.78 -0.92 0.50
CA ALA A 227 -7.87 0.05 1.58
C ALA A 227 -9.28 0.64 1.76
N LEU A 228 -9.97 0.95 0.66
CA LEU A 228 -11.35 1.49 0.71
C LEU A 228 -12.32 0.45 1.25
N ILE A 229 -12.19 -0.80 0.79
CA ILE A 229 -13.02 -1.91 1.25
C ILE A 229 -12.75 -2.18 2.73
N ALA A 230 -11.48 -2.14 3.17
CA ALA A 230 -11.12 -2.30 4.58
C ALA A 230 -11.77 -1.23 5.46
N ALA A 231 -11.69 0.05 5.06
CA ALA A 231 -12.32 1.15 5.77
C ALA A 231 -13.84 0.98 5.87
N GLU A 232 -14.49 0.56 4.79
CA GLU A 232 -15.94 0.32 4.80
C GLU A 232 -16.33 -0.88 5.69
N GLN A 233 -15.55 -1.96 5.66
CA GLN A 233 -15.76 -3.12 6.54
C GLN A 233 -15.61 -2.78 8.04
N LEU A 234 -14.73 -1.84 8.40
CA LEU A 234 -14.50 -1.42 9.78
C LEU A 234 -15.59 -0.50 10.31
N TRP A 235 -15.96 0.50 9.52
CA TRP A 235 -16.69 1.66 10.05
C TRP A 235 -18.06 1.88 9.39
N ASP A 236 -18.40 1.12 8.35
CA ASP A 236 -19.69 1.16 7.64
C ASP A 236 -20.10 2.61 7.31
N THR A 237 -21.15 3.14 7.95
CA THR A 237 -21.65 4.50 7.72
C THR A 237 -20.72 5.61 8.21
N GLN A 238 -19.75 5.30 9.08
CA GLN A 238 -18.73 6.24 9.54
C GLN A 238 -17.48 6.22 8.67
N ALA A 239 -17.39 5.33 7.68
CA ALA A 239 -16.23 5.23 6.83
C ALA A 239 -16.06 6.49 5.96
N ARG A 240 -14.85 7.06 6.00
CA ARG A 240 -14.42 8.18 5.16
C ARG A 240 -13.13 7.77 4.45
N ALA A 241 -13.25 7.35 3.20
CA ALA A 241 -12.10 6.97 2.40
C ALA A 241 -12.21 7.49 0.97
N VAL A 242 -11.07 7.85 0.38
CA VAL A 242 -11.00 8.29 -1.02
C VAL A 242 -9.94 7.48 -1.75
N GLY A 243 -10.36 6.77 -2.79
CA GLY A 243 -9.48 6.08 -3.73
C GLY A 243 -9.28 6.92 -4.98
N ILE A 244 -8.05 6.98 -5.46
CA ILE A 244 -7.69 7.76 -6.65
C ILE A 244 -6.89 6.87 -7.58
N ASP A 245 -7.29 6.80 -8.84
CA ASP A 245 -6.57 6.08 -9.89
C ASP A 245 -6.74 6.82 -11.22
N VAL A 246 -5.82 6.65 -12.15
CA VAL A 246 -5.87 7.35 -13.46
C VAL A 246 -6.80 6.65 -14.46
N THR A 247 -7.32 5.46 -14.13
CA THR A 247 -8.09 4.64 -15.07
C THR A 247 -9.51 4.35 -14.60
N GLU A 248 -10.46 4.35 -15.54
CA GLU A 248 -11.83 3.87 -15.31
C GLU A 248 -11.86 2.37 -15.01
N THR A 249 -10.94 1.59 -15.58
CA THR A 249 -10.85 0.14 -15.35
C THR A 249 -10.50 -0.19 -13.91
N ALA A 250 -9.68 0.61 -13.23
CA ALA A 250 -9.42 0.46 -11.80
C ALA A 250 -10.66 0.73 -10.95
N LYS A 251 -11.43 1.79 -11.28
CA LYS A 251 -12.71 2.06 -10.61
C LYS A 251 -13.70 0.91 -10.78
N GLN A 252 -13.87 0.39 -12.00
CA GLN A 252 -14.73 -0.76 -12.27
C GLN A 252 -14.29 -2.01 -11.51
N ALA A 253 -12.98 -2.24 -11.42
CA ALA A 253 -12.41 -3.33 -10.63
C ALA A 253 -12.74 -3.18 -9.14
N TYR A 254 -12.58 -1.98 -8.59
CA TYR A 254 -12.98 -1.66 -7.21
C TYR A 254 -14.47 -1.91 -6.97
N GLU A 255 -15.36 -1.38 -7.82
CA GLU A 255 -16.81 -1.53 -7.67
C GLU A 255 -17.24 -3.00 -7.72
N THR A 256 -16.66 -3.77 -8.65
CA THR A 256 -16.91 -5.21 -8.81
C THR A 256 -16.41 -5.98 -7.59
N ARG A 257 -15.17 -5.71 -7.16
CA ARG A 257 -14.55 -6.38 -6.02
C ARG A 257 -15.27 -6.05 -4.72
N ARG A 258 -15.59 -4.78 -4.47
CA ARG A 258 -16.36 -4.32 -3.31
C ARG A 258 -17.65 -5.12 -3.17
N ASN A 259 -18.44 -5.25 -4.24
CA ASN A 259 -19.68 -6.04 -4.20
C ASN A 259 -19.45 -7.52 -3.86
N ALA A 260 -18.31 -8.09 -4.24
CA ALA A 260 -17.97 -9.49 -3.97
C ALA A 260 -17.46 -9.74 -2.54
N VAL A 261 -16.85 -8.75 -1.88
CA VAL A 261 -16.10 -8.97 -0.64
C VAL A 261 -16.47 -8.00 0.50
N ILE A 262 -17.49 -7.16 0.35
CA ILE A 262 -17.84 -6.17 1.38
C ILE A 262 -18.27 -6.80 2.72
N ALA A 263 -18.74 -8.05 2.72
CA ALA A 263 -19.02 -8.78 3.95
C ALA A 263 -17.69 -9.11 4.68
N PRO A 264 -17.53 -8.74 5.97
CA PRO A 264 -16.24 -8.79 6.67
C PRO A 264 -15.67 -10.20 6.87
N ASP A 265 -16.48 -11.24 6.73
CA ASP A 265 -16.12 -12.66 6.84
C ASP A 265 -15.44 -13.22 5.57
N HIS A 266 -15.47 -12.50 4.45
CA HIS A 266 -14.86 -12.96 3.19
C HIS A 266 -13.32 -12.91 3.18
N GLN A 267 -12.71 -12.05 4.00
CA GLN A 267 -11.27 -11.90 4.12
C GLN A 267 -10.91 -11.67 5.59
N GLU A 268 -10.75 -12.76 6.34
CA GLU A 268 -10.15 -12.75 7.67
C GLU A 268 -8.63 -12.92 7.58
N THR A 269 -7.89 -12.20 8.42
CA THR A 269 -6.47 -12.47 8.67
C THR A 269 -6.35 -13.82 9.39
N LEU A 270 -5.38 -14.64 9.00
CA LEU A 270 -5.28 -16.04 9.45
C LEU A 270 -4.63 -16.19 10.84
N GLY A 271 -4.96 -15.31 11.77
CA GLY A 271 -4.37 -15.23 13.11
C GLY A 271 -3.03 -14.49 13.14
N THR A 272 -2.36 -14.57 14.29
CA THR A 272 -1.02 -14.03 14.53
C THR A 272 0.03 -15.13 14.34
N ILE A 273 1.29 -14.78 14.10
CA ILE A 273 2.38 -15.77 13.93
C ILE A 273 2.51 -16.69 15.16
N SER A 274 2.16 -16.19 16.34
CA SER A 274 2.09 -16.99 17.57
C SER A 274 1.11 -18.14 17.51
N ASP A 275 0.11 -18.09 16.62
CA ASP A 275 -0.88 -19.15 16.47
C ASP A 275 -0.39 -20.30 15.56
N HIS A 276 0.76 -20.11 14.91
CA HIS A 276 1.39 -21.06 13.98
C HIS A 276 2.76 -21.57 14.44
N ALA A 277 3.10 -21.39 15.73
CA ALA A 277 4.35 -21.80 16.35
C ALA A 277 4.22 -23.06 17.23
#